data_AF-A0A946U9T8-F1
#
_entry.id   AF-A0A946U9T8-F1
#
_cell.length_a   1.000
_cell.length_b   1.000
_cell.length_c   1.000
_cell.angle_alpha   90.00
_cell.angle_beta   90.00
_cell.angle_gamma   90.00
#
_symmetry.space_group_name_H-M   'P 1'
#
loop_
_entity.id
_entity.type
_entity.pdbx_description
1 polymer ?
#
loop_
_entity_poly.entity_id
_entity_poly.type
_entity_poly.pdbx_seq_one_letter_code
_entity_poly.pdbx_strand_id
1 'polypeptide(L)'
;MLSPGQKKKIEARGLTVVLGDVIPGDWKDIDAATIRERVLKKVRTGAIIVLHDGSGDRSETVKATPMLIDALREQGYSFVTVSELAHRTNATAL
;
A
#
# COMPACT_ATOMS: atom_id res chain seq x y z
N MET A 1 -2.87 1.20 15.33
CA MET A 1 -2.74 -0.25 15.62
C MET A 1 -4.10 -0.76 16.06
N LEU A 2 -4.52 -1.94 15.58
CA LEU A 2 -5.80 -2.55 15.96
C LEU A 2 -5.62 -3.38 17.23
N SER A 3 -6.53 -3.30 18.20
CA SER A 3 -6.45 -4.15 19.39
C SER A 3 -6.86 -5.60 19.08
N PRO A 4 -6.38 -6.60 19.86
CA PRO A 4 -6.80 -7.99 19.66
C PRO A 4 -8.32 -8.17 19.69
N GLY A 5 -9.02 -7.44 20.57
CA GLY A 5 -10.48 -7.48 20.68
C GLY A 5 -11.19 -6.90 19.45
N GLN A 6 -10.66 -5.82 18.86
CA GLN A 6 -11.20 -5.25 17.61
C GLN A 6 -10.99 -6.20 16.44
N LYS A 7 -9.80 -6.79 16.32
CA LYS A 7 -9.47 -7.77 15.27
C LYS A 7 -10.45 -8.95 15.30
N LYS A 8 -10.63 -9.58 16.47
CA LYS A 8 -11.54 -10.72 16.64
C LYS A 8 -12.98 -10.40 16.24
N LYS A 9 -13.47 -9.19 16.56
CA LYS A 9 -14.83 -8.76 16.18
C LYS A 9 -15.01 -8.59 14.68
N ILE A 10 -13.98 -8.13 13.97
CA ILE A 10 -14.00 -7.98 12.51
C ILE A 10 -13.96 -9.37 11.85
N GLU A 11 -13.05 -10.23 12.30
CA GLU A 11 -12.89 -11.58 11.76
C GLU A 11 -14.13 -12.45 12.00
N ALA A 12 -14.82 -12.29 13.13
CA ALA A 12 -16.09 -12.98 13.41
C ALA A 12 -17.23 -12.62 12.43
N ARG A 13 -17.05 -11.57 11.61
CA ARG A 13 -17.98 -11.19 10.53
C ARG A 13 -17.55 -11.75 9.16
N GLY A 14 -16.55 -12.62 9.11
CA GLY A 14 -16.00 -13.16 7.87
C GLY A 14 -15.15 -12.16 7.08
N LEU A 15 -14.72 -11.06 7.72
CA LEU A 15 -13.88 -10.03 7.08
C LEU A 15 -12.41 -10.28 7.35
N THR A 16 -11.58 -10.07 6.34
CA THR A 16 -10.11 -10.09 6.48
C THR A 16 -9.60 -8.70 6.81
N VAL A 17 -8.80 -8.58 7.88
CA VAL A 17 -8.14 -7.32 8.23
C VAL A 17 -6.86 -7.17 7.42
N VAL A 18 -6.78 -6.11 6.61
CA VAL A 18 -5.57 -5.74 5.88
C VAL A 18 -5.08 -4.40 6.39
N LEU A 19 -3.79 -4.33 6.73
CA LEU A 19 -3.12 -3.11 7.13
C LEU A 19 -2.13 -2.67 6.04
N GLY A 20 -1.69 -1.41 6.11
CA GLY A 20 -0.64 -0.89 5.25
C GLY A 20 0.77 -1.28 5.70
N ASP A 21 1.72 -1.24 4.76
CA ASP A 21 3.13 -1.55 4.99
C ASP A 21 4.02 -0.33 4.65
N VAL A 22 3.95 0.15 3.41
CA VAL A 22 4.73 1.30 2.95
C VAL A 22 3.86 2.55 2.96
N ILE A 23 4.15 3.46 3.89
CA ILE A 23 3.36 4.67 4.15
C ILE A 23 4.26 5.90 3.92
N PRO A 24 4.16 6.60 2.77
CA PRO A 24 5.03 7.73 2.44
C PRO A 24 4.65 9.03 3.16
N GLY A 25 3.44 9.12 3.72
CA GLY A 25 2.94 10.35 4.34
C GLY A 25 2.44 11.37 3.32
N ASP A 26 1.82 10.89 2.24
CA ASP A 26 1.28 11.66 1.11
C ASP A 26 0.14 12.63 1.50
N TRP A 27 -0.51 12.41 2.65
CA TRP A 27 -1.48 13.36 3.21
C TRP A 27 -0.84 14.66 3.75
N LYS A 28 0.49 14.71 3.85
CA LYS A 28 1.24 15.92 4.22
C LYS A 28 1.49 16.78 2.99
N ASP A 29 1.80 18.04 3.20
CA ASP A 29 2.24 18.95 2.14
C ASP A 29 3.69 18.60 1.72
N ILE A 30 3.81 17.58 0.88
CA ILE A 30 5.08 17.09 0.29
C ILE A 30 4.90 16.88 -1.21
N ASP A 31 5.98 17.09 -1.96
CA ASP A 31 5.95 16.93 -3.41
C ASP A 31 5.92 15.45 -3.86
N ALA A 32 5.52 15.26 -5.12
CA ALA A 32 5.44 13.95 -5.75
C ALA A 32 6.77 13.18 -5.75
N ALA A 33 7.90 13.91 -5.86
CA ALA A 33 9.24 13.32 -5.83
C ALA A 33 9.57 12.71 -4.46
N THR A 34 9.21 13.41 -3.38
CA THR A 34 9.37 12.94 -1.99
C THR A 34 8.49 11.73 -1.71
N ILE A 35 7.25 11.72 -2.21
CA ILE A 35 6.36 10.55 -2.11
C ILE A 35 7.03 9.35 -2.78
N ARG A 36 7.48 9.51 -4.03
CA ARG A 36 8.17 8.48 -4.80
C ARG A 36 9.39 7.93 -4.06
N GLU A 37 10.30 8.80 -3.62
CA GLU A 37 11.53 8.39 -2.94
C GLU A 37 11.24 7.59 -1.67
N ARG A 38 10.29 8.05 -0.84
CA ARG A 38 9.92 7.35 0.41
C ARG A 38 9.35 5.97 0.17
N VAL A 39 8.60 5.78 -0.91
CA VAL A 39 8.10 4.46 -1.32
C VAL A 39 9.26 3.57 -1.79
N LEU A 40 10.05 4.04 -2.76
CA LEU A 40 11.12 3.24 -3.37
C LEU A 40 12.19 2.82 -2.36
N LYS A 41 12.43 3.63 -1.33
CA LYS A 41 13.36 3.30 -0.23
C LYS A 41 12.90 2.12 0.65
N LYS A 42 11.60 1.81 0.68
CA LYS A 42 11.01 0.84 1.63
C LYS A 42 10.31 -0.33 0.96
N VAL A 43 10.00 -0.23 -0.32
CA VAL A 43 9.27 -1.28 -1.05
C VAL A 43 10.08 -2.57 -1.11
N ARG A 44 9.36 -3.69 -1.02
CA ARG A 44 9.87 -5.05 -1.21
C ARG A 44 8.74 -5.93 -1.73
N THR A 45 9.05 -7.13 -2.22
CA THR A 45 8.02 -8.07 -2.67
C THR A 45 6.95 -8.29 -1.60
N GLY A 46 5.69 -8.19 -2.01
CA GLY A 46 4.53 -8.31 -1.12
C GLY A 46 4.17 -7.06 -0.31
N ALA A 47 4.80 -5.92 -0.55
CA ALA A 47 4.44 -4.66 0.11
C ALA A 47 3.05 -4.16 -0.30
N ILE A 48 2.32 -3.57 0.66
CA ILE A 48 1.09 -2.80 0.43
C ILE A 48 1.40 -1.33 0.65
N ILE A 49 1.39 -0.56 -0.45
CA ILE A 49 1.64 0.90 -0.43
C ILE A 49 0.31 1.61 -0.12
N VAL A 50 0.32 2.53 0.83
CA VAL A 50 -0.87 3.34 1.20
C VAL A 50 -0.74 4.74 0.64
N LEU A 51 -1.72 5.13 -0.18
CA LEU A 51 -1.90 6.49 -0.70
C LEU A 51 -3.36 6.93 -0.46
N HIS A 52 -3.60 8.23 -0.48
CA HIS A 52 -4.88 8.86 -0.18
C HIS A 52 -5.34 9.75 -1.34
N ASP A 53 -6.59 9.57 -1.75
CA ASP A 53 -7.29 10.39 -2.74
C ASP A 53 -8.43 11.21 -2.12
N GLY A 54 -8.63 11.11 -0.79
CA GLY A 54 -9.67 11.82 -0.04
C GLY A 54 -9.16 13.02 0.76
N SER A 55 -10.01 14.06 0.82
CA SER A 55 -9.90 15.30 1.61
C SER A 55 -8.66 16.18 1.32
N GLY A 56 -8.84 17.49 1.16
CA GLY A 56 -7.75 18.44 0.90
C GLY A 56 -7.18 18.33 -0.53
N ASP A 57 -6.06 19.01 -0.79
CA ASP A 57 -5.35 18.90 -2.07
C ASP A 57 -4.52 17.59 -2.11
N ARG A 58 -4.69 16.84 -3.20
CA ARG A 58 -3.99 15.57 -3.47
C ARG A 58 -3.29 15.57 -4.83
N SER A 59 -3.10 16.74 -5.44
CA SER A 59 -2.43 16.90 -6.74
C SER A 59 -1.05 16.24 -6.77
N GLU A 60 -0.26 16.35 -5.70
CA GLU A 60 1.06 15.69 -5.60
C GLU A 60 0.97 14.16 -5.48
N THR A 61 -0.07 13.62 -4.83
CA THR A 61 -0.31 12.17 -4.78
C THR A 61 -0.71 11.63 -6.15
N VAL A 62 -1.59 12.35 -6.86
CA VAL A 62 -1.99 12.03 -8.23
C VAL A 62 -0.79 12.06 -9.17
N LYS A 63 0.09 13.07 -9.05
CA LYS A 63 1.34 13.16 -9.82
C LYS A 63 2.33 12.03 -9.50
N ALA A 64 2.46 11.64 -8.23
CA ALA A 64 3.38 10.58 -7.80
C ALA A 64 2.95 9.19 -8.29
N THR A 65 1.64 8.95 -8.42
CA THR A 65 1.07 7.63 -8.75
C THR A 65 1.63 7.02 -10.05
N PRO A 66 1.61 7.71 -11.21
CA PRO A 66 2.22 7.15 -12.42
C PRO A 66 3.74 6.97 -12.28
N MET A 67 4.44 7.91 -11.62
CA MET A 67 5.89 7.81 -11.40
C MET A 67 6.28 6.57 -10.58
N LEU A 68 5.43 6.19 -9.61
CA LEU A 68 5.59 4.97 -8.82
C LEU A 68 5.34 3.72 -9.65
N ILE A 69 4.25 3.71 -10.43
CA ILE A 69 3.89 2.57 -11.28
C ILE A 69 5.01 2.26 -12.26
N ASP A 70 5.55 3.28 -12.94
CA ASP A 70 6.60 3.12 -13.94
C ASP A 70 7.90 2.63 -13.28
N ALA A 71 8.37 3.30 -12.23
CA ALA A 71 9.61 2.92 -11.54
C ALA A 71 9.55 1.50 -10.93
N LEU A 72 8.40 1.09 -10.40
CA LEU A 72 8.24 -0.24 -9.82
C LEU A 72 8.14 -1.32 -10.91
N ARG A 73 7.49 -1.04 -12.04
CA ARG A 73 7.49 -1.95 -13.20
C ARG A 73 8.88 -2.13 -13.78
N GLU A 74 9.67 -1.06 -13.89
CA GLU A 74 11.08 -1.12 -14.31
C GLU A 74 11.93 -2.00 -13.39
N GLN A 75 11.62 -2.04 -12.09
CA GLN A 75 12.27 -2.93 -11.11
C GLN A 75 11.71 -4.36 -11.11
N GLY A 76 10.78 -4.69 -12.02
CA GLY A 76 10.21 -6.04 -12.16
C GLY A 76 9.03 -6.35 -11.24
N TYR A 77 8.46 -5.35 -10.56
CA TYR A 77 7.26 -5.56 -9.74
C TYR A 77 6.02 -5.70 -10.61
N SER A 78 5.10 -6.56 -10.14
CA SER A 78 3.73 -6.64 -10.65
C SER A 78 2.77 -6.05 -9.63
N PHE A 79 1.83 -5.22 -10.08
CA PHE A 79 0.73 -4.74 -9.27
C PHE A 79 -0.42 -5.74 -9.31
N VAL A 80 -0.94 -6.07 -8.15
CA VAL A 80 -2.08 -6.98 -7.97
C VAL A 80 -3.04 -6.34 -6.98
N THR A 81 -4.27 -6.83 -6.96
CA THR A 81 -5.21 -6.48 -5.90
C THR A 81 -4.76 -7.06 -4.56
N VAL A 82 -5.24 -6.47 -3.47
CA VAL A 82 -4.98 -6.98 -2.11
C VAL A 82 -5.48 -8.43 -1.94
N SER A 83 -6.62 -8.77 -2.55
CA SER A 83 -7.17 -10.14 -2.50
C SER A 83 -6.27 -11.15 -3.21
N GLU A 84 -5.72 -10.81 -4.38
CA GLU A 84 -4.76 -11.66 -5.07
C GLU A 84 -3.47 -11.83 -4.27
N LEU A 85 -2.97 -10.75 -3.66
CA LEU A 85 -1.78 -10.80 -2.81
C LEU A 85 -1.99 -11.74 -1.60
N ALA A 86 -3.15 -11.65 -0.95
CA ALA A 86 -3.52 -12.52 0.16
C ALA A 86 -3.57 -14.00 -0.25
N HIS A 87 -4.13 -14.31 -1.42
CA HIS A 87 -4.18 -15.69 -1.92
C HIS A 87 -2.81 -16.23 -2.34
N ARG A 88 -1.93 -15.40 -2.92
CA ARG A 88 -0.56 -15.81 -3.32
C ARG A 88 0.31 -16.15 -2.13
N THR A 89 0.14 -15.43 -1.01
CA THR A 89 0.91 -15.69 0.22
C THR A 89 0.56 -17.06 0.82
N ASN A 90 -0.69 -17.52 0.64
CA ASN A 90 -1.11 -18.85 1.09
C ASN A 90 -0.67 -19.99 0.17
N ALA A 91 -0.29 -19.70 -1.08
CA ALA A 91 0.14 -20.70 -2.06
C ALA A 91 1.61 -21.12 -1.90
N THR A 92 2.42 -20.31 -1.21
CA THR A 92 3.86 -20.58 -0.97
C THR A 92 4.13 -21.35 0.34
N ALA A 93 3.08 -21.84 1.01
CA ALA A 93 3.17 -22.64 2.24
C ALA A 93 3.07 -24.16 1.99
N LEU A 94 3.56 -24.63 0.84
CA LEU A 94 3.71 -26.05 0.48
C LEU A 94 5.18 -26.40 0.23
#